data_AF-A0A453DH93-F1
#
_entry.id   AF-A0A453DH93-F1
#
_cell.length_a   1.000
_cell.length_b   1.000
_cell.length_c   1.000
_cell.angle_alpha   90.00
_cell.angle_beta   90.00
_cell.angle_gamma   90.00
#
_symmetry.space_group_name_H-M   'P 1'
#
loop_
_entity.id
_entity.type
_entity.pdbx_description
1 polymer ?
#
loop_
_entity_poly.entity_id
_entity_poly.type
_entity_poly.pdbx_seq_one_letter_code
_entity_poly.pdbx_strand_id
1 'polypeptide(L)'
;RRCRDLAFLVLFAAFWVAMIVNSSFAFNQGNPLRLTYELDYKGNVCGDRHGDPDVHELEVRYWLDPNQVYQSGVKGSKANLADAKAICLMECPTPAPDGLNFVCDYPEGDIRLSVDDWINRDYNYFEMLTPDMRNSSLQLQGPCYPVIFPSVNVYWSCQYIARASNVSLTHWQQMGGVNIEQNMLIDKTIHKAIDSRSAVLK
;
A
#
# COMPACT_ATOMS: atom_id res chain seq x y z
N ARG A 1 42.55 -39.20 11.51
CA ARG A 1 41.47 -38.72 10.60
C ARG A 1 40.51 -39.88 10.35
N ARG A 2 39.53 -40.17 11.23
CA ARG A 2 38.53 -41.23 10.96
C ARG A 2 37.21 -41.21 11.77
N CYS A 3 37.06 -40.36 12.78
CA CYS A 3 35.81 -40.32 13.57
C CYS A 3 35.16 -38.94 13.69
N ARG A 4 35.76 -37.89 13.08
CA ARG A 4 35.20 -36.54 13.14
C ARG A 4 34.12 -36.29 12.08
N ASP A 5 34.20 -36.98 10.93
CA ASP A 5 33.24 -36.80 9.83
C ASP A 5 31.84 -37.33 10.14
N LEU A 6 31.72 -38.37 10.98
CA LEU A 6 30.39 -38.91 11.33
C LEU A 6 29.56 -37.92 12.17
N ALA A 7 30.20 -37.22 13.11
CA ALA A 7 29.53 -36.20 13.91
C ALA A 7 29.08 -35.00 13.05
N PHE A 8 29.93 -34.56 12.11
CA PHE A 8 29.58 -33.51 11.17
C PHE A 8 28.50 -33.96 10.17
N LEU A 9 28.48 -35.22 9.75
CA LEU A 9 27.42 -35.79 8.91
C LEU A 9 26.07 -35.77 9.63
N VAL A 10 26.03 -36.15 10.92
CA VAL A 10 24.80 -36.12 11.72
C VAL A 10 24.29 -34.68 11.90
N LEU A 11 25.18 -33.73 12.19
CA LEU A 11 24.81 -32.31 12.29
C LEU A 11 24.30 -31.75 10.96
N PHE A 12 24.93 -32.12 9.85
CA PHE A 12 24.50 -31.73 8.52
C PHE A 12 23.12 -32.29 8.19
N ALA A 13 22.88 -33.58 8.46
CA ALA A 13 21.57 -34.20 8.26
C ALA A 13 20.49 -33.55 9.14
N ALA A 14 20.78 -33.27 10.41
CA ALA A 14 19.86 -32.58 11.31
C ALA A 14 19.52 -31.16 10.82
N PHE A 15 20.52 -30.41 10.33
CA PHE A 15 20.31 -29.08 9.74
C PHE A 15 19.41 -29.14 8.50
N TRP A 16 19.61 -30.11 7.60
CA TRP A 16 18.76 -30.31 6.43
C TRP A 16 17.32 -30.64 6.81
N VAL A 17 17.13 -31.54 7.77
CA VAL A 17 15.78 -31.88 8.28
C VAL A 17 15.12 -30.63 8.86
N ALA A 18 15.83 -29.84 9.68
CA ALA A 18 15.31 -28.59 10.21
C ALA A 18 14.92 -27.61 9.10
N MET A 19 15.71 -27.51 8.03
CA MET A 19 15.40 -26.61 6.91
C MET A 19 14.21 -27.07 6.08
N ILE A 20 14.04 -28.38 5.87
CA ILE A 20 12.86 -28.94 5.20
C ILE A 20 11.60 -28.67 6.03
N VAL A 21 11.66 -28.87 7.34
CA VAL A 21 10.54 -28.59 8.25
C VAL A 21 10.16 -27.11 8.23
N ASN A 22 11.16 -26.21 8.38
CA ASN A 22 10.92 -24.77 8.34
C ASN A 22 10.36 -24.31 6.99
N SER A 23 10.87 -24.85 5.87
CA SER A 23 10.35 -24.54 4.54
C SER A 23 8.91 -25.02 4.38
N SER A 24 8.63 -26.27 4.80
CA SER A 24 7.28 -26.84 4.75
C SER A 24 6.29 -26.02 5.59
N PHE A 25 6.69 -25.58 6.79
CA PHE A 25 5.86 -24.71 7.62
C PHE A 25 5.61 -23.36 6.93
N ALA A 26 6.64 -22.72 6.38
CA ALA A 26 6.53 -21.44 5.69
C ALA A 26 5.62 -21.51 4.45
N PHE A 27 5.64 -22.60 3.69
CA PHE A 27 4.78 -22.77 2.52
C PHE A 27 3.35 -23.19 2.86
N ASN A 28 3.14 -24.04 3.88
CA ASN A 28 1.82 -24.55 4.22
C ASN A 28 1.02 -23.60 5.11
N GLN A 29 1.69 -22.83 5.99
CA GLN A 29 1.02 -21.91 6.91
C GLN A 29 1.28 -20.43 6.59
N GLY A 30 2.33 -20.12 5.81
CA GLY A 30 2.58 -18.77 5.34
C GLY A 30 1.93 -18.49 3.99
N ASN A 31 1.99 -17.22 3.57
CA ASN A 31 1.60 -16.80 2.23
C ASN A 31 2.86 -16.38 1.45
N PRO A 32 3.40 -17.22 0.53
CA PRO A 32 4.61 -16.90 -0.22
C PRO A 32 4.42 -15.69 -1.16
N LEU A 33 3.17 -15.34 -1.50
CA LEU A 33 2.87 -14.16 -2.30
C LEU A 33 3.31 -12.87 -1.60
N ARG A 34 3.40 -12.84 -0.25
CA ARG A 34 3.91 -11.68 0.50
C ARG A 34 5.36 -11.31 0.18
N LEU A 35 6.13 -12.22 -0.42
CA LEU A 35 7.53 -11.98 -0.81
C LEU A 35 7.65 -11.33 -2.19
N THR A 36 6.65 -11.53 -3.04
CA THR A 36 6.67 -11.05 -4.43
C THR A 36 5.69 -9.90 -4.68
N TYR A 37 4.57 -9.88 -3.96
CA TYR A 37 3.53 -8.86 -4.04
C TYR A 37 3.72 -7.81 -2.94
N GLU A 38 3.35 -6.58 -3.27
CA GLU A 38 3.37 -5.48 -2.33
C GLU A 38 2.20 -5.59 -1.35
N LEU A 39 2.45 -5.18 -0.11
CA LEU A 39 1.47 -5.26 0.96
C LEU A 39 0.76 -3.93 1.15
N ASP A 40 -0.46 -3.98 1.66
CA ASP A 40 -1.10 -2.80 2.24
C ASP A 40 -0.46 -2.40 3.59
N TYR A 41 -0.93 -1.32 4.18
CA TYR A 41 -0.44 -0.81 5.46
C TYR A 41 -0.68 -1.76 6.64
N LYS A 42 -1.56 -2.76 6.49
CA LYS A 42 -1.82 -3.83 7.45
C LYS A 42 -1.01 -5.09 7.20
N GLY A 43 -0.30 -5.16 6.08
CA GLY A 43 0.48 -6.31 5.70
C GLY A 43 -0.30 -7.36 4.90
N ASN A 44 -1.51 -7.05 4.42
CA ASN A 44 -2.29 -7.94 3.55
C ASN A 44 -1.78 -7.86 2.10
N VAL A 45 -1.90 -8.96 1.37
CA VAL A 45 -1.76 -8.94 -0.09
C VAL A 45 -3.13 -8.65 -0.67
N CYS A 46 -3.24 -7.69 -1.58
CA CYS A 46 -4.51 -7.37 -2.23
C CYS A 46 -5.08 -8.60 -2.97
N GLY A 47 -6.36 -8.90 -2.77
CA GLY A 47 -7.04 -10.11 -3.25
C GLY A 47 -6.89 -11.34 -2.35
N ASP A 48 -6.22 -11.25 -1.19
CA ASP A 48 -6.07 -12.36 -0.26
C ASP A 48 -7.35 -12.59 0.58
N ARG A 49 -7.85 -13.84 0.55
CA ARG A 49 -9.01 -14.30 1.34
C ARG A 49 -8.74 -14.45 2.83
N HIS A 50 -7.47 -14.43 3.22
CA HIS A 50 -7.05 -14.57 4.61
C HIS A 50 -6.50 -13.26 5.17
N GLY A 51 -6.73 -12.14 4.50
CA GLY A 51 -6.40 -10.81 5.00
C GLY A 51 -7.26 -10.41 6.20
N ASP A 52 -6.74 -9.48 6.99
CA ASP A 52 -7.49 -8.77 8.04
C ASP A 52 -7.33 -7.25 7.84
N PRO A 53 -8.37 -6.50 7.42
CA PRO A 53 -9.72 -6.98 7.07
C PRO A 53 -9.73 -7.89 5.84
N ASP A 54 -10.88 -8.52 5.56
CA ASP A 54 -11.05 -9.30 4.32
C ASP A 54 -10.86 -8.39 3.09
N VAL A 55 -9.80 -8.67 2.32
CA VAL A 55 -9.42 -7.94 1.11
C VAL A 55 -9.59 -8.79 -0.14
N HIS A 56 -10.35 -9.90 -0.08
CA HIS A 56 -10.53 -10.82 -1.20
C HIS A 56 -11.04 -10.13 -2.48
N GLU A 57 -11.94 -9.16 -2.34
CA GLU A 57 -12.52 -8.42 -3.46
C GLU A 57 -11.67 -7.18 -3.85
N LEU A 58 -10.65 -6.85 -3.07
CA LEU A 58 -9.82 -5.67 -3.23
C LEU A 58 -8.50 -6.04 -3.90
N GLU A 59 -8.53 -6.14 -5.23
CA GLU A 59 -7.43 -6.70 -6.02
C GLU A 59 -6.29 -5.72 -6.35
N VAL A 60 -6.50 -4.40 -6.22
CA VAL A 60 -5.49 -3.40 -6.61
C VAL A 60 -4.92 -2.64 -5.43
N ARG A 61 -3.60 -2.41 -5.44
CA ARG A 61 -2.91 -1.63 -4.41
C ARG A 61 -2.82 -0.14 -4.78
N TYR A 62 -3.29 0.74 -3.91
CA TYR A 62 -3.26 2.20 -4.08
C TYR A 62 -2.39 2.88 -3.01
N TRP A 63 -1.60 3.90 -3.40
CA TRP A 63 -0.85 4.74 -2.46
C TRP A 63 -1.74 5.89 -1.97
N LEU A 64 -1.91 6.01 -0.66
CA LEU A 64 -2.80 7.00 -0.05
C LEU A 64 -2.17 8.40 0.02
N ASP A 65 -0.92 8.48 0.48
CA ASP A 65 -0.23 9.75 0.70
C ASP A 65 0.73 10.08 -0.48
N PRO A 66 0.38 11.03 -1.37
CA PRO A 66 1.22 11.39 -2.49
C PRO A 66 2.54 12.06 -2.06
N ASN A 67 2.59 12.71 -0.89
CA ASN A 67 3.81 13.34 -0.39
C ASN A 67 4.82 12.30 0.10
N GLN A 68 4.37 11.20 0.72
CA GLN A 68 5.27 10.08 1.06
C GLN A 68 5.87 9.45 -0.19
N VAL A 69 5.04 9.22 -1.22
CA VAL A 69 5.52 8.73 -2.52
C VAL A 69 6.54 9.69 -3.12
N TYR A 70 6.26 10.99 -3.13
CA TYR A 70 7.20 12.01 -3.59
C TYR A 70 8.53 11.96 -2.83
N GLN A 71 8.48 11.99 -1.50
CA GLN A 71 9.67 11.99 -0.65
C GLN A 71 10.55 10.76 -0.85
N SER A 72 9.96 9.61 -1.19
CA SER A 72 10.72 8.40 -1.51
C SER A 72 11.53 8.49 -2.81
N GLY A 73 11.15 9.41 -3.70
CA GLY A 73 11.85 9.70 -4.95
C GLY A 73 12.99 10.70 -4.82
N VAL A 74 13.00 11.47 -3.73
CA VAL A 74 13.96 12.58 -3.55
C VAL A 74 15.34 12.01 -3.22
N LYS A 75 16.34 12.39 -4.01
CA LYS A 75 17.74 12.00 -3.76
C LYS A 75 18.19 12.47 -2.39
N GLY A 76 18.66 11.54 -1.55
CA GLY A 76 19.14 11.82 -0.20
C GLY A 76 18.05 11.80 0.88
N SER A 77 16.78 11.56 0.52
CA SER A 77 15.73 11.23 1.48
C SER A 77 16.00 9.87 2.12
N LYS A 78 15.60 9.72 3.38
CA LYS A 78 15.59 8.43 4.09
C LYS A 78 14.28 7.65 3.89
N ALA A 79 13.27 8.25 3.26
CA ALA A 79 11.98 7.61 3.02
C ALA A 79 12.11 6.59 1.88
N ASN A 80 11.60 5.37 2.08
CA ASN A 80 11.49 4.38 1.01
C ASN A 80 10.04 4.33 0.52
N LEU A 81 9.86 3.97 -0.76
CA LEU A 81 8.53 3.80 -1.32
C LEU A 81 7.78 2.64 -0.63
N ALA A 82 8.52 1.61 -0.19
CA ALA A 82 7.94 0.50 0.58
C ALA A 82 7.37 0.93 1.94
N ASP A 83 7.79 2.07 2.47
CA ASP A 83 7.31 2.63 3.73
C ASP A 83 6.11 3.57 3.51
N ALA A 84 5.80 3.93 2.26
CA ALA A 84 4.66 4.78 1.95
C ALA A 84 3.35 4.03 2.27
N LYS A 85 2.35 4.74 2.76
CA LYS A 85 1.08 4.10 3.11
C LYS A 85 0.32 3.63 1.86
N ALA A 86 0.05 2.33 1.79
CA ALA A 86 -0.74 1.70 0.73
C ALA A 86 -1.99 1.01 1.27
N ILE A 87 -3.03 0.89 0.45
CA ILE A 87 -4.30 0.22 0.77
C ILE A 87 -4.77 -0.62 -0.43
N CYS A 88 -5.56 -1.66 -0.20
CA CYS A 88 -6.19 -2.44 -1.26
C CYS A 88 -7.56 -1.85 -1.60
N LEU A 89 -7.86 -1.71 -2.89
CA LEU A 89 -9.12 -1.23 -3.45
C LEU A 89 -9.59 -2.20 -4.55
N MET A 90 -10.85 -2.11 -4.99
CA MET A 90 -11.33 -2.87 -6.15
C MET A 90 -10.73 -2.31 -7.44
N GLU A 91 -10.72 -0.98 -7.58
CA GLU A 91 -10.23 -0.28 -8.75
C GLU A 91 -9.44 0.97 -8.36
N CYS A 92 -8.66 1.49 -9.30
CA CYS A 92 -7.82 2.66 -9.06
C CYS A 92 -8.67 3.94 -9.01
N PRO A 93 -8.60 4.72 -7.93
CA PRO A 93 -9.45 5.88 -7.76
C PRO A 93 -9.04 6.99 -8.74
N THR A 94 -10.05 7.76 -9.17
CA THR A 94 -9.87 8.90 -10.07
C THR A 94 -10.32 10.20 -9.39
N PRO A 95 -9.63 11.33 -9.65
CA PRO A 95 -10.04 12.62 -9.13
C PRO A 95 -11.46 12.98 -9.62
N ALA A 96 -12.26 13.56 -8.73
CA ALA A 96 -13.59 14.04 -9.08
C ALA A 96 -13.51 15.15 -10.15
N PRO A 97 -14.43 15.18 -11.14
CA PRO A 97 -14.46 16.21 -12.18
C PRO A 97 -14.68 17.63 -11.64
N ASP A 98 -15.51 17.77 -10.60
CA ASP A 98 -16.03 19.03 -10.06
C ASP A 98 -15.94 19.12 -8.52
N GLY A 99 -15.08 18.30 -7.90
CA GLY A 99 -14.95 18.27 -6.45
C GLY A 99 -13.65 17.60 -5.96
N LEU A 100 -13.73 17.05 -4.74
CA LEU A 100 -12.65 16.27 -4.15
C LEU A 100 -13.17 14.95 -3.59
N ASN A 101 -12.65 13.86 -4.12
CA ASN A 101 -12.86 12.51 -3.58
C ASN A 101 -11.81 12.22 -2.51
N PHE A 102 -12.16 11.33 -1.59
CA PHE A 102 -11.26 10.83 -0.57
C PHE A 102 -11.24 9.31 -0.61
N VAL A 103 -10.08 8.73 -0.38
CA VAL A 103 -9.95 7.32 0.02
C VAL A 103 -9.56 7.32 1.49
N CYS A 104 -10.35 6.63 2.30
CA CYS A 104 -10.09 6.49 3.72
C CYS A 104 -9.51 5.12 4.04
N ASP A 105 -8.82 5.05 5.18
CA ASP A 105 -8.29 3.82 5.76
C ASP A 105 -9.42 2.78 5.98
N TYR A 106 -9.05 1.52 6.17
CA TYR A 106 -10.03 0.51 6.57
C TYR A 106 -10.77 0.96 7.84
N PRO A 107 -12.08 0.69 7.95
CA PRO A 107 -12.89 1.18 9.05
C PRO A 107 -12.51 0.48 10.36
N GLU A 108 -11.81 1.20 11.24
CA GLU A 108 -11.23 0.67 12.46
C GLU A 108 -11.35 1.67 13.62
N GLY A 109 -11.17 1.16 14.85
CA GLY A 109 -11.18 1.97 16.06
C GLY A 109 -12.54 2.65 16.28
N ASP A 110 -12.55 3.98 16.20
CA ASP A 110 -13.75 4.80 16.40
C ASP A 110 -14.67 4.82 15.17
N ILE A 111 -14.21 4.36 14.01
CA ILE A 111 -15.01 4.26 12.79
C ILE A 111 -15.88 2.99 12.85
N ARG A 112 -17.16 3.17 13.19
CA ARG A 112 -18.16 2.09 13.27
C ARG A 112 -18.79 1.81 11.91
N LEU A 113 -18.01 1.30 10.97
CA LEU A 113 -18.44 0.94 9.62
C LEU A 113 -17.96 -0.48 9.29
N SER A 114 -18.78 -1.29 8.61
CA SER A 114 -18.31 -2.58 8.10
C SER A 114 -17.43 -2.37 6.87
N VAL A 115 -16.59 -3.37 6.54
CA VAL A 115 -15.76 -3.31 5.32
C VAL A 115 -16.63 -3.23 4.08
N ASP A 116 -17.73 -4.00 4.02
CA ASP A 116 -18.70 -3.96 2.92
C ASP A 116 -19.35 -2.58 2.78
N ASP A 117 -19.76 -1.96 3.90
CA ASP A 117 -20.34 -0.61 3.86
C ASP A 117 -19.29 0.45 3.46
N TRP A 118 -18.03 0.24 3.82
CA TRP A 118 -16.91 1.09 3.39
C TRP A 118 -16.69 0.98 1.87
N ILE A 119 -16.70 -0.23 1.32
CA ILE A 119 -16.64 -0.49 -0.13
C ILE A 119 -17.84 0.17 -0.84
N ASN A 120 -19.06 -0.03 -0.33
CA ASN A 120 -20.29 0.54 -0.90
C ASN A 120 -20.33 2.08 -0.87
N ARG A 121 -19.49 2.71 -0.03
CA ARG A 121 -19.32 4.17 0.05
C ARG A 121 -18.16 4.69 -0.79
N ASP A 122 -17.65 3.89 -1.73
CA ASP A 122 -16.50 4.22 -2.55
C ASP A 122 -15.28 4.61 -1.69
N TYR A 123 -15.10 3.86 -0.60
CA TYR A 123 -14.01 4.02 0.37
C TYR A 123 -13.99 5.36 1.13
N ASN A 124 -15.08 6.15 1.05
CA ASN A 124 -15.14 7.51 1.56
C ASN A 124 -16.10 7.63 2.75
N TYR A 125 -15.56 7.95 3.92
CA TYR A 125 -16.33 8.35 5.11
C TYR A 125 -15.84 9.68 5.69
N PHE A 126 -15.17 10.52 4.90
CA PHE A 126 -14.58 11.79 5.37
C PHE A 126 -15.60 12.70 6.06
N GLU A 127 -16.82 12.78 5.53
CA GLU A 127 -17.90 13.58 6.10
C GLU A 127 -18.39 13.07 7.47
N MET A 128 -18.17 11.80 7.78
CA MET A 128 -18.56 11.20 9.06
C MET A 128 -17.51 11.42 10.15
N LEU A 129 -16.32 11.91 9.80
CA LEU A 129 -15.23 12.15 10.74
C LEU A 129 -15.55 13.29 11.70
N THR A 130 -15.01 13.16 12.92
CA THR A 130 -14.96 14.26 13.90
C THR A 130 -14.08 15.40 13.38
N PRO A 131 -14.25 16.64 13.88
CA PRO A 131 -13.43 17.78 13.47
C PRO A 131 -11.92 17.52 13.60
N ASP A 132 -11.50 16.85 14.66
CA ASP A 132 -10.09 16.52 14.91
C ASP A 132 -9.55 15.53 13.87
N MET A 133 -10.33 14.48 13.55
CA MET A 133 -9.96 13.50 12.53
C MET A 133 -9.92 14.10 11.12
N ARG A 134 -10.83 15.05 10.81
CA ARG A 134 -10.76 15.81 9.55
C ARG A 134 -9.51 16.66 9.49
N ASN A 135 -9.15 17.33 10.58
CA ASN A 135 -7.92 18.13 10.63
C ASN A 135 -6.68 17.25 10.45
N SER A 136 -6.62 16.09 11.09
CA SER A 136 -5.56 15.09 10.88
C SER A 136 -5.49 14.62 9.41
N SER A 137 -6.63 14.35 8.79
CA SER A 137 -6.73 13.96 7.38
C SER A 137 -6.21 15.08 6.46
N LEU A 138 -6.55 16.34 6.75
CA LEU A 138 -6.03 17.52 6.04
C LEU A 138 -4.51 17.70 6.18
N GLN A 139 -3.91 17.12 7.22
CA GLN A 139 -2.45 17.05 7.42
C GLN A 139 -1.80 15.81 6.79
N LEU A 140 -2.55 15.00 6.01
CA LEU A 140 -2.12 13.72 5.46
C LEU A 140 -1.70 12.70 6.54
N GLN A 141 -2.25 12.82 7.75
CA GLN A 141 -2.01 11.87 8.85
C GLN A 141 -3.12 10.80 8.95
N GLY A 142 -4.14 10.91 8.10
CA GLY A 142 -5.30 10.02 8.09
C GLY A 142 -6.42 10.46 9.04
N PRO A 143 -7.54 9.73 9.06
CA PRO A 143 -7.75 8.45 8.37
C PRO A 143 -8.12 8.58 6.88
N CYS A 144 -8.37 9.77 6.35
CA CYS A 144 -8.75 9.96 4.95
C CYS A 144 -7.74 10.78 4.16
N TYR A 145 -7.56 10.44 2.88
CA TYR A 145 -6.57 11.04 1.99
C TYR A 145 -7.21 11.50 0.68
N PRO A 146 -6.80 12.66 0.14
CA PRO A 146 -7.42 13.23 -1.04
C PRO A 146 -6.99 12.53 -2.33
N VAL A 147 -7.95 12.24 -3.21
CA VAL A 147 -7.66 11.71 -4.57
C VAL A 147 -7.38 12.87 -5.50
N ILE A 148 -6.10 13.22 -5.64
CA ILE A 148 -5.66 14.39 -6.43
C ILE A 148 -4.99 13.98 -7.74
N PHE A 149 -4.24 12.88 -7.74
CA PHE A 149 -3.57 12.38 -8.94
C PHE A 149 -4.43 11.32 -9.62
N PRO A 150 -4.64 11.40 -10.94
CA PRO A 150 -5.24 10.30 -11.67
C PRO A 150 -4.30 9.10 -11.63
N SER A 151 -4.87 7.92 -11.40
CA SER A 151 -4.13 6.67 -11.31
C SER A 151 -4.72 5.62 -12.24
N VAL A 152 -3.88 4.69 -12.71
CA VAL A 152 -4.32 3.54 -13.51
C VAL A 152 -3.73 2.25 -12.97
N ASN A 153 -4.47 1.16 -13.17
CA ASN A 153 -4.02 -0.17 -12.78
C ASN A 153 -2.91 -0.64 -13.72
N VAL A 154 -1.72 -0.83 -13.17
CA VAL A 154 -0.58 -1.46 -13.84
C VAL A 154 -0.08 -2.59 -12.94
N TYR A 155 -0.24 -3.83 -13.39
CA TYR A 155 0.14 -5.03 -12.63
C TYR A 155 -0.45 -5.07 -11.20
N TRP A 156 -1.76 -4.83 -11.07
CA TRP A 156 -2.48 -4.87 -9.79
C TRP A 156 -2.02 -3.79 -8.79
N SER A 157 -1.39 -2.72 -9.30
CA SER A 157 -1.07 -1.53 -8.52
C SER A 157 -1.43 -0.27 -9.27
N CYS A 158 -2.01 0.68 -8.54
CA CYS A 158 -2.37 1.99 -9.05
C CYS A 158 -1.15 2.89 -9.14
N GLN A 159 -0.75 3.19 -10.37
CA GLN A 159 0.32 4.14 -10.66
C GLN A 159 -0.28 5.50 -10.99
N TYR A 160 0.31 6.58 -10.45
CA TYR A 160 -0.06 7.93 -10.85
C TYR A 160 0.45 8.22 -12.27
N ILE A 161 -0.41 8.65 -13.19
CA ILE A 161 -0.08 8.76 -14.62
C ILE A 161 -0.05 10.18 -15.17
N ALA A 162 -0.56 11.16 -14.44
CA ALA A 162 -0.61 12.54 -14.91
C ALA A 162 -0.40 13.53 -13.76
N ARG A 163 -0.42 14.81 -14.12
CA ARG A 163 -0.36 15.90 -13.14
C ARG A 163 -1.59 15.87 -12.22
N ALA A 164 -1.45 16.46 -11.04
CA ALA A 164 -2.55 16.69 -10.11
C ALA A 164 -3.75 17.35 -10.80
N SER A 165 -4.96 16.93 -10.46
CA SER A 165 -6.20 17.60 -10.86
C SER A 165 -6.25 18.99 -10.24
N ASN A 166 -6.30 20.03 -11.08
CA ASN A 166 -6.39 21.43 -10.61
C ASN A 166 -7.65 21.65 -9.77
N VAL A 167 -8.77 21.02 -10.13
CA VAL A 167 -10.04 21.12 -9.42
C VAL A 167 -9.89 20.52 -8.02
N SER A 168 -9.50 19.26 -7.93
CA SER A 168 -9.34 18.54 -6.67
C SER A 168 -8.30 19.20 -5.76
N LEU A 169 -7.20 19.69 -6.33
CA LEU A 169 -6.19 20.45 -5.58
C LEU A 169 -6.74 21.77 -5.03
N THR A 170 -7.50 22.52 -5.83
CA THR A 170 -8.09 23.78 -5.38
C THR A 170 -9.04 23.54 -4.21
N HIS A 171 -9.90 22.52 -4.30
CA HIS A 171 -10.80 22.14 -3.20
C HIS A 171 -10.02 21.70 -1.95
N TRP A 172 -8.95 20.92 -2.13
CA TRP A 172 -8.07 20.52 -1.04
C TRP A 172 -7.45 21.72 -0.30
N GLN A 173 -6.94 22.70 -1.06
CA GLN A 173 -6.38 23.93 -0.49
C GLN A 173 -7.44 24.80 0.20
N GLN A 174 -8.64 24.90 -0.37
CA GLN A 174 -9.77 25.61 0.25
C GLN A 174 -10.20 25.00 1.58
N MET A 175 -10.05 23.68 1.73
CA MET A 175 -10.30 22.99 3.00
C MET A 175 -9.15 23.13 4.01
N GLY A 176 -8.06 23.83 3.67
CA GLY A 176 -6.91 24.00 4.55
C GLY A 176 -5.96 22.80 4.57
N GLY A 177 -6.01 21.97 3.52
CA GLY A 177 -5.10 20.85 3.36
C GLY A 177 -3.64 21.28 3.22
N VAL A 178 -2.72 20.43 3.67
CA VAL A 178 -1.27 20.68 3.54
C VAL A 178 -0.83 20.74 2.08
N ASN A 179 0.32 21.38 1.83
CA ASN A 179 0.85 21.46 0.48
C ASN A 179 1.18 20.06 -0.08
N ILE A 180 0.78 19.81 -1.32
CA ILE A 180 1.03 18.55 -2.03
C ILE A 180 2.05 18.80 -3.13
N GLU A 181 3.12 18.02 -3.12
CA GLU A 181 4.21 18.13 -4.08
C GLU A 181 3.78 17.58 -5.44
N GLN A 182 3.82 18.41 -6.49
CA GLN A 182 3.23 18.10 -7.79
C GLN A 182 4.23 17.71 -8.88
N ASN A 183 5.51 17.60 -8.52
CA ASN A 183 6.57 17.45 -9.50
C ASN A 183 6.55 16.05 -10.14
N MET A 184 7.08 15.93 -11.36
CA MET A 184 7.19 14.67 -12.14
C MET A 184 8.03 13.57 -11.46
N LEU A 185 8.57 13.85 -10.27
CA LEU A 185 9.30 12.89 -9.47
C LEU A 185 8.40 11.75 -8.98
N ILE A 186 7.12 12.03 -8.70
CA ILE A 186 6.16 11.02 -8.22
C ILE A 186 6.04 9.88 -9.23
N ASP A 187 5.73 10.22 -10.48
CA ASP A 187 5.58 9.28 -11.61
C ASP A 187 6.86 8.45 -11.83
N LYS A 188 8.02 9.11 -11.90
CA LYS A 188 9.32 8.43 -12.09
C LYS A 188 9.68 7.48 -10.95
N THR A 189 9.27 7.79 -9.73
CA THR A 189 9.59 6.99 -8.54
C THR A 189 8.83 5.69 -8.54
N ILE A 190 7.53 5.74 -8.84
CA ILE A 190 6.68 4.56 -8.95
C ILE A 190 7.14 3.67 -10.11
N HIS A 191 7.31 4.26 -11.31
CA HIS A 191 7.77 3.51 -12.48
C HIS A 191 9.10 2.80 -12.23
N LYS A 192 10.09 3.51 -11.68
CA LYS A 192 11.40 2.92 -11.36
C LYS A 192 11.30 1.77 -10.36
N ALA A 193 10.45 1.90 -9.34
CA ALA A 193 10.27 0.86 -8.33
C ALA A 193 9.68 -0.41 -8.95
N ILE A 194 8.65 -0.26 -9.80
CA ILE A 194 7.96 -1.37 -10.44
C ILE A 194 8.87 -2.04 -11.49
N ASP A 195 9.52 -1.27 -12.36
CA ASP A 195 10.44 -1.78 -13.38
C ASP A 195 11.63 -2.52 -12.76
N SER A 196 12.16 -2.02 -11.62
CA SER A 196 13.27 -2.68 -10.92
C SER A 196 12.91 -4.08 -10.42
N ARG A 197 11.63 -4.35 -10.14
CA ARG A 197 11.14 -5.64 -9.66
C ARG A 197 10.70 -6.56 -10.79
N SER A 198 10.10 -6.02 -11.85
CA SER A 198 9.81 -6.80 -13.07
C SER A 198 11.08 -7.40 -13.68
N ALA A 199 12.26 -6.79 -13.45
CA ALA A 199 13.55 -7.35 -13.84
C ALA A 199 14.02 -8.55 -12.98
N VAL A 200 13.52 -8.70 -11.75
CA VAL A 200 13.85 -9.82 -10.83
C VAL A 200 12.99 -11.05 -11.12
N LEU A 201 11.85 -10.89 -11.77
CA LEU A 201 10.95 -11.97 -12.18
C LEU A 201 11.29 -12.56 -13.58
N LYS A 202 12.48 -12.27 -14.13
CA LYS A 202 12.99 -12.85 -15.38
C LYS A 202 13.90 -14.05 -15.14
#